data_AF-A0A1M7PIH4-F1
#
_entry.id   AF-A0A1M7PIH4-F1
#
_cell.length_a   1.000
_cell.length_b   1.000
_cell.length_c   1.000
_cell.angle_alpha   90.00
_cell.angle_beta   90.00
_cell.angle_gamma   90.00
#
_symmetry.space_group_name_H-M   'P 1'
#
loop_
_entity.id
_entity.type
_entity.pdbx_description
1 polymer ?
#
loop_
_entity_poly.entity_id
_entity_poly.type
_entity_poly.pdbx_seq_one_letter_code
_entity_poly.pdbx_strand_id
1 'polypeptide(L)'
;MRLSRLSLLVFLAGISLGPVPLRAQDSVCYLPERPVDYRLAKRDPLYEYARQEFQDYLEEMEVYMRCLEQERANAFLELKDGYEEFQRIYGADAVFRSRVRVYSKPQ
;
A
#
# COMPACT_ATOMS: atom_id res chain seq x y z
N MET A 1 -55.68 17.41 -32.08
CA MET A 1 -54.98 16.74 -30.96
C MET A 1 -53.47 16.81 -31.25
N ARG A 2 -52.74 17.74 -30.63
CA ARG A 2 -51.27 17.84 -30.73
C ARG A 2 -50.71 17.54 -29.34
N LEU A 3 -50.13 16.35 -29.17
CA LEU A 3 -49.49 15.95 -27.91
C LEU A 3 -48.12 16.60 -27.77
N SER A 4 -47.94 17.13 -26.55
CA SER A 4 -46.75 17.64 -25.87
C SER A 4 -45.41 17.04 -26.31
N ARG A 5 -44.45 17.91 -26.65
CA ARG A 5 -43.00 17.62 -26.82
C ARG A 5 -42.15 18.34 -25.75
N LEU A 6 -42.67 18.48 -24.52
CA LEU A 6 -41.91 19.06 -23.41
C LEU A 6 -41.86 18.10 -22.23
N SER A 7 -41.09 17.04 -22.37
CA SER A 7 -40.58 16.25 -21.26
C SER A 7 -39.41 15.45 -21.79
N LEU A 8 -38.20 15.88 -21.43
CA LEU A 8 -36.90 15.20 -21.46
C LEU A 8 -35.81 16.21 -21.83
N LEU A 9 -35.64 17.26 -21.03
CA LEU A 9 -34.42 18.05 -21.07
C LEU A 9 -33.92 18.26 -19.65
N VAL A 10 -32.80 17.60 -19.38
CA VAL A 10 -31.75 18.00 -18.45
C VAL A 10 -31.98 17.62 -16.98
N PHE A 11 -31.97 16.30 -16.71
CA PHE A 11 -31.35 15.76 -15.49
C PHE A 11 -29.87 15.50 -15.79
N LEU A 12 -29.07 16.58 -15.88
CA LEU A 12 -27.60 16.50 -15.97
C LEU A 12 -26.99 17.46 -14.95
N ALA A 13 -27.36 17.29 -13.67
CA ALA A 13 -26.54 17.74 -12.56
C ALA A 13 -25.74 16.53 -12.05
N GLY A 14 -24.84 16.04 -12.91
CA GLY A 14 -23.85 15.05 -12.53
C GLY A 14 -22.88 15.69 -11.54
N ILE A 15 -22.98 15.29 -10.28
CA ILE A 15 -22.01 15.58 -9.25
C ILE A 15 -20.69 14.95 -9.72
N SER A 16 -19.78 15.77 -10.25
CA SER A 16 -18.41 15.36 -10.56
C SER A 16 -17.65 15.21 -9.24
N LEU A 17 -17.92 14.10 -8.53
CA LEU A 17 -16.98 13.49 -7.60
C LEU A 17 -15.80 12.98 -8.45
N GLY A 18 -14.92 13.89 -8.84
CA GLY A 18 -13.59 13.50 -9.31
C GLY A 18 -12.92 12.71 -8.18
N PRO A 19 -12.18 11.63 -8.49
CA PRO A 19 -11.42 10.91 -7.48
C PRO A 19 -10.48 11.90 -6.81
N VAL A 20 -10.74 12.20 -5.54
CA VAL A 20 -9.73 12.82 -4.68
C VAL A 20 -8.55 11.87 -4.72
N PRO A 21 -7.36 12.28 -5.18
CA PRO A 21 -6.20 11.44 -5.02
C PRO A 21 -6.12 11.17 -3.52
N LEU A 22 -6.27 9.90 -3.11
CA LEU A 22 -5.85 9.48 -1.80
C LEU A 22 -4.38 9.89 -1.75
N ARG A 23 -4.09 11.05 -1.15
CA ARG A 23 -2.75 11.33 -0.70
C ARG A 23 -2.45 10.16 0.21
N ALA A 24 -1.42 9.40 -0.15
CA ALA A 24 -0.88 8.35 0.69
C ALA A 24 -0.78 8.95 2.09
N GLN A 25 -1.70 8.55 2.97
CA GLN A 25 -1.42 8.63 4.39
C GLN A 25 -0.15 7.80 4.51
N ASP A 26 0.91 8.35 5.12
CA ASP A 26 2.09 7.57 5.50
C ASP A 26 1.56 6.29 6.12
N SER A 27 1.56 5.20 5.36
CA SER A 27 0.96 3.97 5.82
C SER A 27 2.04 3.37 6.67
N VAL A 28 2.02 3.70 7.96
CA VAL A 28 2.96 3.13 8.91
C VAL A 28 2.65 1.63 8.92
N CYS A 29 3.47 0.84 8.23
CA CYS A 29 3.30 -0.59 8.16
C CYS A 29 3.59 -1.18 9.55
N TYR A 30 2.55 -1.70 10.20
CA TYR A 30 2.67 -2.31 11.51
C TYR A 30 2.97 -3.80 11.37
N LEU A 31 4.14 -4.21 11.88
CA LEU A 31 4.49 -5.62 11.98
C LEU A 31 3.57 -6.28 13.02
N PRO A 32 2.77 -7.29 12.65
CA PRO A 32 1.91 -7.97 13.63
C PRO A 32 2.76 -8.75 14.64
N GLU A 33 2.24 -8.85 15.86
CA GLU A 33 2.90 -9.60 16.93
C GLU A 33 2.82 -11.10 16.65
N ARG A 34 3.94 -11.80 16.83
CA ARG A 34 3.96 -13.24 16.63
C ARG A 34 3.21 -13.94 17.78
N PRO A 35 2.28 -14.86 17.49
CA PRO A 35 1.60 -15.66 18.50
C PRO A 35 2.57 -16.51 19.32
N VAL A 36 2.15 -16.85 20.55
CA VAL A 36 2.90 -17.73 21.44
C VAL A 36 2.89 -19.16 20.88
N ASP A 37 4.03 -19.86 20.95
CA ASP A 37 4.11 -21.28 20.61
C ASP A 37 3.63 -22.13 21.80
N TYR A 38 2.31 -22.37 21.87
CA TYR A 38 1.69 -23.13 22.95
C TYR A 38 1.97 -24.65 22.90
N ARG A 39 2.48 -25.18 21.77
CA ARG A 39 2.78 -26.61 21.55
C ARG A 39 1.65 -27.58 21.98
N LEU A 40 0.40 -27.20 21.75
CA LEU A 40 -0.78 -27.99 22.15
C LEU A 40 -0.94 -29.26 21.32
N ALA A 41 -1.37 -30.35 21.96
CA ALA A 41 -1.81 -31.56 21.26
C ALA A 41 -3.21 -31.35 20.68
N LYS A 42 -3.55 -32.01 19.56
CA LYS A 42 -4.86 -31.86 18.90
C LYS A 42 -6.08 -32.18 19.78
N ARG A 43 -5.89 -32.96 20.84
CA ARG A 43 -6.95 -33.29 21.82
C ARG A 43 -7.18 -32.18 22.86
N ASP A 44 -6.30 -31.19 22.93
CA ASP A 44 -6.41 -30.09 23.86
C ASP A 44 -7.60 -29.19 23.46
N PRO A 45 -8.48 -28.79 24.38
CA PRO A 45 -9.64 -27.96 24.07
C PRO A 45 -9.26 -26.58 23.50
N LEU A 46 -8.04 -26.10 23.73
CA LEU A 46 -7.54 -24.82 23.20
C LEU A 46 -6.81 -24.95 21.87
N TYR A 47 -6.67 -26.17 21.32
CA TYR A 47 -5.92 -26.41 20.10
C TYR A 47 -6.42 -25.57 18.92
N GLU A 48 -7.73 -25.55 18.67
CA GLU A 48 -8.28 -24.78 17.54
C GLU A 48 -8.17 -23.27 17.75
N TYR A 49 -8.21 -22.79 19.01
CA TYR A 49 -7.99 -21.38 19.31
C TYR A 49 -6.54 -20.97 19.00
N ALA A 50 -5.55 -21.71 19.50
CA ALA A 50 -4.14 -21.45 19.22
C ALA A 50 -3.82 -21.59 17.73
N ARG A 51 -4.47 -22.53 17.03
CA ARG A 51 -4.36 -22.66 15.58
C ARG A 51 -4.91 -21.43 14.86
N GLN A 52 -6.10 -20.95 15.25
CA GLN A 52 -6.72 -19.78 14.64
C GLN A 52 -5.89 -18.51 14.89
N GLU A 53 -5.38 -18.30 16.10
CA GLU A 53 -4.49 -17.18 16.42
C GLU A 53 -3.26 -17.14 15.48
N PHE A 54 -2.69 -18.29 15.16
CA PHE A 54 -1.61 -18.38 14.19
C PHE A 54 -2.04 -18.10 12.74
N GLN A 55 -3.26 -18.49 12.35
CA GLN A 55 -3.79 -18.13 11.03
C GLN A 55 -4.00 -16.62 10.93
N ASP A 56 -4.63 -16.00 11.94
CA ASP A 56 -4.87 -14.56 11.98
C ASP A 56 -3.55 -13.78 11.85
N TYR A 57 -2.50 -14.21 12.57
CA TYR A 57 -1.15 -13.66 12.41
C TYR A 57 -0.61 -13.75 10.99
N LEU A 58 -0.80 -14.88 10.30
CA LEU A 58 -0.31 -15.04 8.92
C LEU A 58 -1.09 -14.15 7.95
N GLU A 59 -2.41 -14.01 8.12
CA GLU A 59 -3.23 -13.10 7.33
C GLU A 59 -2.81 -11.64 7.55
N GLU A 60 -2.54 -11.24 8.80
CA GLU A 60 -2.01 -9.91 9.11
C GLU A 60 -0.60 -9.70 8.53
N MET A 61 0.25 -10.73 8.52
CA MET A 61 1.57 -10.68 7.89
C MET A 61 1.45 -10.45 6.37
N GLU A 62 0.46 -11.04 5.69
CA GLU A 62 0.21 -10.77 4.27
C GLU A 62 -0.17 -9.31 4.04
N VAL A 63 -1.04 -8.74 4.88
CA VAL A 63 -1.41 -7.31 4.82
C VAL A 63 -0.18 -6.43 5.06
N TYR A 64 0.64 -6.77 6.05
CA TYR A 64 1.89 -6.06 6.35
C TYR A 64 2.87 -6.08 5.17
N MET A 65 3.05 -7.23 4.52
CA MET A 65 3.93 -7.35 3.36
C MET A 65 3.46 -6.48 2.18
N ARG A 66 2.15 -6.45 1.91
CA ARG A 66 1.59 -5.58 0.87
C ARG A 66 1.79 -4.10 1.18
N CYS A 67 1.67 -3.72 2.45
CA CYS A 67 2.01 -2.36 2.88
C CYS A 67 3.49 -2.03 2.60
N LEU A 68 4.41 -2.91 2.99
CA LEU A 68 5.84 -2.70 2.75
C LEU A 68 6.18 -2.59 1.25
N GLU A 69 5.51 -3.37 0.41
CA GLU A 69 5.68 -3.29 -1.04
C GLU A 69 5.26 -1.91 -1.58
N GLN A 70 4.15 -1.37 -1.08
CA GLN A 70 3.68 -0.05 -1.44
C GLN A 70 4.64 1.05 -0.97
N GLU A 71 5.10 1.00 0.28
CA GLU A 71 6.06 1.95 0.83
C GLU A 71 7.39 1.91 0.07
N ARG A 72 7.86 0.71 -0.26
CA ARG A 72 9.05 0.52 -1.10
C ARG A 72 8.86 1.14 -2.49
N ALA A 73 7.71 0.93 -3.13
CA ALA A 73 7.41 1.52 -4.43
C ALA A 73 7.39 3.05 -4.38
N ASN A 74 6.76 3.63 -3.35
CA ASN A 74 6.72 5.08 -3.12
C ASN A 74 8.13 5.65 -2.92
N ALA A 75 8.96 5.01 -2.09
CA ALA A 75 10.33 5.44 -1.84
C ALA A 75 11.21 5.38 -3.11
N PHE A 76 10.98 4.40 -3.99
CA PHE A 76 11.68 4.35 -5.28
C PHE A 76 11.27 5.49 -6.22
N LEU A 77 9.98 5.85 -6.24
CA LEU A 77 9.51 7.00 -7.02
C LEU A 77 10.12 8.30 -6.50
N GLU A 78 10.12 8.52 -5.19
CA GLU A 78 10.72 9.70 -4.57
C GLU A 78 12.23 9.81 -4.86
N LEU A 79 12.96 8.69 -4.77
CA LEU A 79 14.38 8.65 -5.11
C LEU A 79 14.61 8.98 -6.59
N LYS A 80 13.77 8.45 -7.48
CA LYS A 80 13.84 8.72 -8.92
C LYS A 80 13.61 10.20 -9.20
N ASP A 81 12.52 10.76 -8.66
CA ASP A 81 12.13 12.15 -8.88
C ASP A 81 13.18 13.11 -8.31
N GLY A 82 13.71 12.83 -7.11
CA GLY A 82 14.80 13.58 -6.53
C GLY A 82 16.10 13.48 -7.33
N TYR A 83 16.40 12.34 -7.97
CA TYR A 83 17.55 12.20 -8.84
C TYR A 83 17.40 12.98 -10.15
N GLU A 84 16.22 12.91 -10.78
CA GLU A 84 15.89 13.68 -11.99
C GLU A 84 15.97 15.19 -11.69
N GLU A 85 15.46 15.61 -10.53
CA GLU A 85 15.59 16.99 -10.07
C GLU A 85 17.04 17.40 -9.82
N PHE A 86 17.83 16.54 -9.18
CA PHE A 86 19.27 16.77 -8.95
C PHE A 86 20.01 16.97 -10.28
N GLN A 87 19.75 16.13 -11.28
CA GLN A 87 20.31 16.28 -12.62
C GLN A 87 19.85 17.58 -13.31
N ARG A 88 18.56 17.92 -13.20
CA ARG A 88 17.99 19.13 -13.80
C ARG A 88 18.62 20.40 -13.24
N ILE A 89 18.89 20.44 -11.93
CA ILE A 89 19.43 21.63 -11.25
C ILE A 89 20.93 21.78 -11.46
N TYR A 90 21.70 20.69 -11.38
CA TYR A 90 23.17 20.76 -11.32
C TYR A 90 23.87 20.23 -12.58
N GLY A 91 23.14 19.63 -13.53
CA GLY A 91 23.70 19.16 -14.80
C GLY A 91 24.87 18.20 -14.61
N ALA A 92 26.03 18.54 -15.15
CA ALA A 92 27.24 17.72 -15.05
C ALA A 92 27.77 17.57 -13.61
N ASP A 93 27.45 18.51 -12.72
CA ASP A 93 27.88 18.47 -11.32
C ASP A 93 26.99 17.54 -10.46
N ALA A 94 25.89 17.00 -11.04
CA ALA A 94 24.96 16.11 -10.37
C ALA A 94 25.50 14.67 -10.17
N VAL A 95 26.59 14.53 -9.41
CA VAL A 95 27.24 13.24 -9.14
C VAL A 95 26.59 12.54 -7.95
N PHE A 96 25.75 11.54 -8.21
CA PHE A 96 25.13 10.71 -7.16
C PHE A 96 26.18 9.80 -6.49
N ARG A 97 26.27 9.89 -5.16
CA ARG A 97 27.21 9.10 -4.35
C ARG A 97 26.44 8.15 -3.44
N SER A 98 26.24 6.91 -3.90
CA SER A 98 25.59 5.89 -3.07
C SER A 98 26.42 5.55 -1.83
N ARG A 99 25.78 5.50 -0.66
CA ARG A 99 26.36 4.97 0.57
C ARG A 99 26.14 3.46 0.74
N VAL A 100 25.22 2.87 -0.03
CA VAL A 100 24.89 1.45 0.01
C VAL A 100 25.81 0.71 -0.95
N ARG A 101 26.72 -0.09 -0.40
CA ARG A 101 27.76 -0.82 -1.17
C ARG A 101 27.28 -2.13 -1.78
N VAL A 102 26.30 -2.79 -1.18
CA VAL A 102 25.78 -4.08 -1.64
C VAL A 102 24.27 -4.06 -1.45
N TYR A 103 23.52 -4.20 -2.53
CA TYR A 103 22.10 -4.47 -2.45
C TYR A 103 21.92 -5.99 -2.37
N SER A 104 21.63 -6.51 -1.19
CA SER A 104 21.22 -7.91 -1.06
C SER A 104 19.82 -8.05 -1.63
N LYS A 105 19.69 -8.70 -2.79
CA LYS A 105 18.39 -9.13 -3.30
C LYS A 105 17.79 -10.09 -2.27
N PRO A 106 16.53 -9.90 -1.80
CA PRO A 106 15.84 -10.94 -1.05
C PRO A 106 15.82 -12.22 -1.90
N GLN A 107 16.11 -13.36 -1.28
CA GLN A 107 16.09 -14.67 -1.93
C GLN A 107 14.67 -15.11 -2.23
#